data_AF-A0A673MRX4-F1
#
_entry.id   AF-A0A673MRX4-F1
#
_cell.length_a   1.000
_cell.length_b   1.000
_cell.length_c   1.000
_cell.angle_alpha   90.00
_cell.angle_beta   90.00
_cell.angle_gamma   90.00
#
_symmetry.space_group_name_H-M   'P 1'
#
loop_
_entity.id
_entity.type
_entity.pdbx_description
1 polymer ?
#
loop_
_entity_poly.entity_id
_entity_poly.type
_entity_poly.pdbx_seq_one_letter_code
_entity_poly.pdbx_strand_id
1 'polypeptide(L)'
;LNIHLFMVDNGADDWRIAMTYERIFFIVLELLVCAIHPIPGQYVFTWTARLAFTYVPSVADADVDIILSIPMFLRLYLIGRVMLLHSKLFTDASSRSIGALNKINFNTRFVMKTLMTICPGTVLLVFSISSWIIAAWTVRVCERYHDKQEVTSNFLGAMWLISITFLSIGYGDMVPHTYCGKGVCLLTGIMGAGCTALVVAVVARKLELTKAEKHVHNFMMDTQLCKRVKNTAANVLRETWLIYKHTKLVKKIDHAKVRKHQRKFLQTQNVMYDLVSELQERSEELDKRIGTLEDKLDAVTGSLQALPCLISQAITQQQQDLLDGFVHRFCPASLGSERSWTPSRRRRSTSTAPHTSSDSG
;
A
#
# COMPACT_ATOMS: atom_id res chain seq x y z
N LEU A 1 0.59 -30.95 15.02
CA LEU A 1 -0.76 -30.45 14.66
C LEU A 1 -0.95 -30.31 13.15
N ASN A 2 -0.12 -29.53 12.43
CA ASN A 2 -0.33 -29.28 10.99
C ASN A 2 -0.23 -30.52 10.08
N ILE A 3 0.61 -31.50 10.40
CA ILE A 3 0.76 -32.72 9.57
C ILE A 3 -0.47 -33.64 9.72
N HIS A 4 -0.93 -33.84 10.95
CA HIS A 4 -2.13 -34.63 11.22
C HIS A 4 -3.40 -33.97 10.65
N LEU A 5 -3.52 -32.64 10.72
CA LEU A 5 -4.63 -31.91 10.09
C LEU A 5 -4.63 -32.10 8.56
N PHE A 6 -3.47 -31.94 7.92
CA PHE A 6 -3.33 -32.16 6.48
C PHE A 6 -3.65 -33.61 6.06
N MET A 7 -3.30 -34.56 6.91
CA MET A 7 -3.54 -35.99 6.69
C MET A 7 -5.04 -36.31 6.76
N VAL A 8 -5.75 -35.73 7.74
CA VAL A 8 -7.21 -35.83 7.88
C VAL A 8 -7.95 -35.12 6.74
N ASP A 9 -7.51 -33.92 6.35
CA ASP A 9 -8.16 -33.13 5.28
C ASP A 9 -8.04 -33.81 3.89
N ASN A 10 -6.99 -34.60 3.66
CA ASN A 10 -6.74 -35.28 2.39
C ASN A 10 -7.03 -36.79 2.41
N GLY A 11 -7.47 -37.34 3.55
CA GLY A 11 -7.76 -38.78 3.70
C GLY A 11 -6.56 -39.69 3.38
N ALA A 12 -5.34 -39.21 3.64
CA ALA A 12 -4.13 -39.99 3.42
C ALA A 12 -3.74 -40.71 4.71
N ASP A 13 -3.40 -42.00 4.67
CA ASP A 13 -2.98 -42.74 5.88
C ASP A 13 -1.47 -42.65 6.14
N ASP A 14 -0.67 -42.37 5.11
CA ASP A 14 0.79 -42.29 5.19
C ASP A 14 1.30 -40.87 5.43
N TRP A 15 1.84 -40.63 6.62
CA TRP A 15 2.45 -39.33 7.01
C TRP A 15 3.62 -38.89 6.11
N ARG A 16 4.28 -39.84 5.44
CA ARG A 16 5.39 -39.58 4.51
C ARG A 16 4.94 -38.79 3.29
N ILE A 17 3.70 -38.99 2.84
CA ILE A 17 3.10 -38.29 1.71
C ILE A 17 2.86 -36.80 2.06
N ALA A 18 2.55 -36.53 3.33
CA ALA A 18 2.39 -35.17 3.86
C ALA A 18 3.73 -34.44 4.11
N MET A 19 4.86 -35.15 4.08
CA MET A 19 6.18 -34.64 4.48
C MET A 19 7.04 -34.31 3.26
N THR A 20 6.91 -33.09 2.74
CA THR A 20 7.74 -32.59 1.65
C THR A 20 9.12 -32.12 2.13
N TYR A 21 10.13 -32.18 1.26
CA TYR A 21 11.49 -31.69 1.57
C TYR A 21 11.52 -30.22 2.01
N GLU A 22 10.68 -29.38 1.38
CA GLU A 22 10.53 -27.97 1.78
C GLU A 22 9.98 -27.83 3.21
N ARG A 23 8.97 -28.64 3.58
CA ARG A 23 8.41 -28.63 4.93
C ARG A 23 9.43 -29.12 5.96
N ILE A 24 10.19 -30.17 5.66
CA ILE A 24 11.26 -30.66 6.52
C ILE A 24 12.32 -29.57 6.73
N PHE A 25 12.75 -28.90 5.66
CA PHE A 25 13.72 -27.81 5.74
C PHE A 25 13.25 -26.71 6.70
N PHE A 26 11.99 -26.25 6.58
CA PHE A 26 11.44 -25.26 7.50
C PHE A 26 11.33 -25.76 8.94
N ILE A 27 10.95 -27.03 9.16
CA ILE A 27 10.89 -27.62 10.51
C ILE A 27 12.30 -27.68 11.13
N VAL A 28 13.31 -28.10 10.37
CA VAL A 28 14.69 -28.15 10.83
C VAL A 28 15.21 -26.75 11.15
N LEU A 29 14.92 -25.77 10.30
CA LEU A 29 15.27 -24.37 10.56
C LEU A 29 14.60 -23.84 11.83
N GLU A 30 13.30 -24.08 12.02
CA GLU A 30 12.58 -23.71 13.25
C GLU A 30 13.21 -24.35 14.49
N LEU A 31 13.58 -25.64 14.40
CA LEU A 31 14.21 -26.39 15.48
C LEU A 31 15.61 -25.87 15.80
N LEU A 32 16.42 -25.53 14.79
CA LEU A 32 17.73 -24.92 14.98
C LEU A 32 17.61 -23.56 15.69
N VAL A 33 16.68 -22.71 15.27
CA VAL A 33 16.42 -21.42 15.93
C VAL A 33 15.96 -21.61 17.39
N CYS A 34 15.11 -22.61 17.64
CA CYS A 34 14.67 -22.95 18.99
C CYS A 34 15.76 -23.62 19.83
N ALA A 35 16.76 -24.25 19.21
CA ALA A 35 17.89 -24.89 19.89
C ALA A 35 18.96 -23.88 20.35
N ILE A 36 18.98 -22.67 19.80
CA ILE A 36 19.89 -21.62 20.27
C ILE A 36 19.46 -21.16 21.66
N HIS A 37 20.22 -21.56 22.68
CA HIS A 37 20.07 -21.17 24.08
C HIS A 37 21.47 -21.00 24.69
N PRO A 38 21.69 -20.07 25.63
CA PRO A 38 22.94 -20.03 26.39
C PRO A 38 23.10 -21.36 27.11
N ILE A 39 24.15 -22.09 26.77
CA ILE A 39 24.47 -23.39 27.36
C ILE A 39 25.22 -23.09 28.65
N PRO A 40 24.80 -23.64 29.81
CA PRO A 40 25.48 -23.38 31.07
C PRO A 40 26.95 -23.83 30.99
N GLY A 41 27.89 -22.87 30.97
CA GLY A 41 29.33 -23.09 30.98
C GLY A 41 30.11 -21.78 30.87
N GLN A 42 31.24 -21.65 31.58
CA GLN A 42 32.09 -20.45 31.51
C GLN A 42 32.97 -20.49 30.26
N TYR A 43 32.39 -20.10 29.12
CA TYR A 43 33.14 -19.92 27.88
C TYR A 43 33.43 -18.43 27.69
N VAL A 44 34.71 -18.06 27.86
CA VAL A 44 35.18 -16.69 27.72
C VAL A 44 35.72 -16.48 26.31
N PHE A 45 35.28 -15.42 25.64
CA PHE A 45 35.78 -15.01 24.32
C PHE A 45 36.41 -13.62 24.41
N THR A 46 37.62 -13.46 23.89
CA THR A 46 38.32 -12.17 23.88
C THR A 46 37.72 -11.26 22.81
N TRP A 47 36.89 -10.29 23.22
CA TRP A 47 36.27 -9.34 22.32
C TRP A 47 37.15 -8.10 22.16
N THR A 48 37.65 -7.89 20.94
CA THR A 48 38.43 -6.69 20.59
C THR A 48 37.50 -5.64 19.95
N ALA A 49 37.41 -4.45 20.56
CA ALA A 49 36.68 -3.32 19.98
C ALA A 49 37.60 -2.08 19.91
N ARG A 50 37.46 -1.27 18.85
CA ARG A 50 38.15 0.02 18.75
C ARG A 50 37.24 1.14 19.23
N LEU A 51 37.70 1.91 20.20
CA LEU A 51 36.96 3.04 20.77
C LEU A 51 36.72 4.11 19.68
N ALA A 52 35.52 4.69 19.63
CA ALA A 52 35.11 5.54 18.50
C ALA A 52 35.84 6.90 18.41
N PHE A 53 36.39 7.40 19.52
CA PHE A 53 37.05 8.72 19.57
C PHE A 53 38.59 8.65 19.61
N THR A 54 39.18 7.62 20.22
CA THR A 54 40.63 7.51 20.42
C THR A 54 41.30 6.44 19.55
N TYR A 55 40.54 5.64 18.80
CA TYR A 55 41.04 4.52 17.96
C TYR A 55 41.90 3.48 18.69
N VAL A 56 42.01 3.56 20.02
CA VAL A 56 42.76 2.62 20.85
C VAL A 56 41.99 1.29 20.89
N PRO A 57 42.65 0.14 20.67
CA PRO A 57 42.03 -1.16 20.85
C PRO A 57 41.75 -1.41 22.33
N SER A 58 40.48 -1.62 22.67
CA SER A 58 40.03 -2.08 23.98
C SER A 58 39.69 -3.56 23.89
N VAL A 59 40.48 -4.39 24.56
CA VAL A 59 40.25 -5.83 24.67
C VAL A 59 39.46 -6.06 25.95
N ALA A 60 38.27 -6.66 25.84
CA ALA A 60 37.49 -7.08 26.99
C ALA A 60 37.14 -8.56 26.83
N ASP A 61 37.25 -9.30 27.93
CA ASP A 61 36.78 -10.68 28.00
C ASP A 61 35.25 -10.67 28.10
N ALA A 62 34.59 -11.19 27.07
CA ALA A 62 33.13 -11.22 26.97
C ALA A 62 32.65 -12.67 27.04
N ASP A 63 31.60 -12.90 27.83
CA ASP A 63 30.99 -14.23 27.96
C ASP A 63 30.26 -14.61 26.67
N VAL A 64 30.50 -15.81 26.15
CA VAL A 64 29.86 -16.32 24.92
C VAL A 64 28.33 -16.37 25.05
N ASP A 65 27.83 -16.51 26.27
CA ASP A 65 26.40 -16.50 26.61
C ASP A 65 25.69 -15.22 26.17
N ILE A 66 26.40 -14.09 26.14
CA ILE A 66 25.87 -12.80 25.70
C ILE A 66 25.61 -12.78 24.20
N ILE A 67 26.53 -13.32 23.41
CA ILE A 67 26.38 -13.42 21.95
C ILE A 67 25.25 -14.38 21.60
N LEU A 68 25.13 -15.50 22.34
CA LEU A 68 24.06 -16.47 22.18
C LEU A 68 22.69 -15.94 22.66
N SER A 69 22.65 -14.91 23.51
CA SER A 69 21.40 -14.30 23.98
C SER A 69 20.71 -13.41 22.92
N ILE A 70 21.46 -12.83 21.97
CA ILE A 70 20.92 -12.01 20.87
C ILE A 70 20.00 -12.84 19.93
N PRO A 71 20.42 -14.01 19.40
CA PRO A 71 19.56 -14.85 18.57
C PRO A 71 18.37 -15.45 19.32
N MET A 72 18.27 -15.37 20.65
CA MET A 72 17.05 -15.76 21.36
C MET A 72 15.84 -14.89 21.00
N PHE A 73 16.03 -13.62 20.63
CA PHE A 73 14.93 -12.78 20.14
C PHE A 73 14.37 -13.24 18.80
N LEU A 74 15.10 -14.05 18.04
CA LEU A 74 14.56 -14.64 16.83
C LEU A 74 13.28 -15.43 17.14
N ARG A 75 13.19 -16.05 18.33
CA ARG A 75 11.99 -16.76 18.81
C ARG A 75 10.72 -15.91 18.89
N LEU A 76 10.80 -14.57 18.81
CA LEU A 76 9.62 -13.71 18.73
C LEU A 76 8.73 -14.02 17.51
N TYR A 77 9.26 -14.66 16.46
CA TYR A 77 8.43 -15.13 15.34
C TYR A 77 7.32 -16.10 15.79
N LEU A 78 7.55 -16.84 16.89
CA LEU A 78 6.59 -17.77 17.47
C LEU A 78 5.38 -17.04 18.07
N ILE A 79 5.58 -15.83 18.63
CA ILE A 79 4.48 -15.00 19.14
C ILE A 79 3.56 -14.60 17.99
N GLY A 80 4.13 -14.18 16.86
CA GLY A 80 3.36 -13.91 15.64
C GLY A 80 2.55 -15.14 15.22
N ARG A 81 3.15 -16.33 15.21
CA ARG A 81 2.46 -17.59 14.89
C ARG A 81 1.32 -17.92 15.87
N VAL A 82 1.52 -17.71 17.16
CA VAL A 82 0.49 -17.94 18.20
C VAL A 82 -0.64 -16.92 18.11
N MET A 83 -0.33 -15.65 17.90
CA MET A 83 -1.32 -14.59 17.67
C MET A 83 -2.21 -14.91 16.46
N LEU A 84 -1.60 -15.40 15.38
CA LEU A 84 -2.31 -15.84 14.18
C LEU A 84 -3.20 -17.06 14.44
N LEU A 85 -2.72 -18.04 15.21
CA LEU A 85 -3.46 -19.25 15.55
C LEU A 85 -4.63 -18.99 16.51
N HIS A 86 -4.50 -18.01 17.40
CA HIS A 86 -5.53 -17.71 18.41
C HIS A 86 -6.48 -16.57 17.99
N SER A 87 -6.21 -15.90 16.86
CA SER A 87 -7.10 -14.86 16.36
C SER A 87 -8.39 -15.47 15.83
N LYS A 88 -9.48 -15.26 16.58
CA LYS A 88 -10.84 -15.72 16.25
C LYS A 88 -11.29 -15.31 14.85
N LEU A 89 -10.74 -14.23 14.30
CA LEU A 89 -11.05 -13.76 12.95
C LEU A 89 -10.61 -14.76 11.85
N PHE A 90 -9.52 -15.51 12.06
CA PHE A 90 -8.93 -16.41 11.05
C PHE A 90 -9.14 -17.89 11.35
N THR A 91 -9.54 -18.23 12.58
CA THR A 91 -9.83 -19.60 12.99
C THR A 91 -11.31 -19.96 12.99
N ASP A 92 -12.20 -18.97 12.79
CA ASP A 92 -13.63 -19.22 12.70
C ASP A 92 -13.98 -20.15 11.53
N ALA A 93 -14.95 -21.04 11.74
CA ALA A 93 -15.40 -22.00 10.73
C ALA A 93 -16.01 -21.28 9.51
N SER A 94 -16.66 -20.13 9.74
CA SER A 94 -17.26 -19.32 8.69
C SER A 94 -16.19 -18.76 7.72
N SER A 95 -15.10 -18.20 8.26
CA SER A 95 -14.03 -17.64 7.45
C SER A 95 -13.31 -18.74 6.68
N ARG A 96 -13.04 -19.90 7.31
CA ARG A 96 -12.46 -21.07 6.63
C ARG A 96 -13.32 -21.60 5.49
N SER A 97 -14.64 -21.67 5.69
CA SER A 97 -15.58 -22.09 4.63
C SER A 97 -15.57 -21.12 3.46
N ILE A 98 -15.60 -19.80 3.72
CA ILE A 98 -15.54 -18.77 2.67
C ILE A 98 -14.19 -18.84 1.93
N GLY A 99 -13.09 -19.08 2.63
CA GLY A 99 -11.76 -19.26 2.04
C GLY A 99 -11.67 -20.48 1.12
N ALA A 100 -12.25 -21.62 1.53
CA ALA A 100 -12.31 -22.84 0.72
C ALA A 100 -13.13 -22.64 -0.56
N LEU A 101 -14.28 -21.96 -0.48
CA LEU A 101 -15.11 -21.62 -1.64
C LEU A 101 -14.35 -20.74 -2.65
N ASN A 102 -13.49 -19.84 -2.16
CA ASN A 102 -12.68 -18.95 -3.00
C ASN A 102 -11.31 -19.56 -3.39
N LYS A 103 -11.01 -20.80 -2.99
CA LYS A 103 -9.69 -21.44 -3.16
C LYS A 103 -8.52 -20.59 -2.61
N ILE A 104 -8.76 -19.84 -1.54
CA ILE A 104 -7.75 -19.00 -0.89
C ILE A 104 -7.16 -19.78 0.29
N ASN A 105 -5.85 -19.99 0.26
CA ASN A 105 -5.11 -20.58 1.38
C ASN A 105 -4.81 -19.51 2.45
N PHE A 106 -5.15 -19.81 3.71
CA PHE A 106 -4.86 -18.95 4.86
C PHE A 106 -3.36 -18.95 5.19
N ASN A 107 -2.60 -18.17 4.42
CA ASN A 107 -1.16 -18.00 4.60
C ASN A 107 -0.84 -16.87 5.59
N THR A 108 0.31 -16.95 6.26
CA THR A 108 0.79 -15.90 7.18
C THR A 108 0.92 -14.53 6.49
N ARG A 109 1.34 -14.52 5.22
CA ARG A 109 1.39 -13.31 4.38
C ARG A 109 0.01 -12.69 4.13
N PHE A 110 -1.01 -13.53 3.91
CA PHE A 110 -2.39 -13.06 3.75
C PHE A 110 -2.88 -12.42 5.03
N VAL A 111 -2.64 -13.07 6.18
CA VAL A 111 -3.08 -12.52 7.46
C VAL A 111 -2.36 -11.22 7.80
N MET A 112 -1.05 -11.14 7.60
CA MET A 112 -0.29 -9.90 7.83
C MET A 112 -0.82 -8.75 6.96
N LYS A 113 -1.16 -9.04 5.68
CA LYS A 113 -1.78 -8.06 4.78
C LYS A 113 -3.16 -7.61 5.28
N THR A 114 -3.99 -8.55 5.73
CA THR A 114 -5.32 -8.24 6.30
C THR A 114 -5.21 -7.40 7.57
N LEU A 115 -4.29 -7.75 8.48
CA LEU A 115 -4.05 -7.01 9.71
C LEU A 115 -3.58 -5.57 9.44
N MET A 116 -2.65 -5.40 8.50
CA MET A 116 -2.20 -4.08 8.01
C MET A 116 -3.30 -3.28 7.30
N THR A 117 -4.39 -3.92 6.85
CA THR A 117 -5.51 -3.24 6.20
C THR A 117 -6.56 -2.79 7.22
N ILE A 118 -6.86 -3.62 8.22
CA ILE A 118 -7.90 -3.34 9.23
C ILE A 118 -7.46 -2.22 10.19
N CYS A 119 -6.31 -2.40 10.85
CA CYS A 119 -5.81 -1.48 11.88
C CYS A 119 -4.30 -1.21 11.72
N PRO A 120 -3.86 -0.60 10.61
CA PRO A 120 -2.44 -0.37 10.34
C PRO A 120 -1.72 0.38 11.46
N GLY A 121 -2.36 1.39 12.05
CA GLY A 121 -1.76 2.23 13.10
C GLY A 121 -1.40 1.44 14.36
N THR A 122 -2.34 0.64 14.87
CA THR A 122 -2.12 -0.19 16.07
C THR A 122 -1.00 -1.21 15.84
N VAL A 123 -0.97 -1.83 14.66
CA VAL A 123 0.01 -2.87 14.31
C VAL A 123 1.41 -2.27 14.19
N LEU A 124 1.55 -1.13 13.49
CA LEU A 124 2.82 -0.41 13.37
C LEU A 124 3.31 0.11 14.72
N LEU A 125 2.40 0.58 15.59
CA LEU A 125 2.73 1.05 16.92
C LEU A 125 3.27 -0.09 17.79
N VAL A 126 2.56 -1.22 17.85
CA VAL A 126 3.00 -2.39 18.64
C VAL A 126 4.34 -2.91 18.13
N PHE A 127 4.51 -3.00 16.80
CA PHE A 127 5.77 -3.39 16.19
C PHE A 127 6.91 -2.44 16.57
N SER A 128 6.69 -1.12 16.45
CA SER A 128 7.71 -0.10 16.75
C SER A 128 8.15 -0.17 18.22
N ILE A 129 7.20 -0.17 19.16
CA ILE A 129 7.51 -0.24 20.61
C ILE A 129 8.25 -1.53 20.95
N SER A 130 7.81 -2.68 20.42
CA SER A 130 8.49 -3.95 20.66
C SER A 130 9.92 -3.94 20.12
N SER A 131 10.12 -3.42 18.91
CA SER A 131 11.44 -3.30 18.28
C SER A 131 12.37 -2.36 19.05
N TRP A 132 11.86 -1.27 19.63
CA TRP A 132 12.64 -0.37 20.48
C TRP A 132 13.16 -1.06 21.73
N ILE A 133 12.30 -1.78 22.45
CA ILE A 133 12.69 -2.47 23.68
C ILE A 133 13.76 -3.53 23.39
N ILE A 134 13.58 -4.30 22.31
CA ILE A 134 14.54 -5.34 21.90
C ILE A 134 15.87 -4.70 21.51
N ALA A 135 15.87 -3.72 20.62
CA ALA A 135 17.09 -3.06 20.16
C ALA A 135 17.83 -2.37 21.31
N ALA A 136 17.12 -1.73 22.24
CA ALA A 136 17.71 -1.08 23.41
C ALA A 136 18.37 -2.12 24.33
N TRP A 137 17.72 -3.26 24.55
CA TRP A 137 18.31 -4.35 25.31
C TRP A 137 19.54 -4.93 24.60
N THR A 138 19.48 -5.15 23.28
CA THR A 138 20.62 -5.69 22.50
C THR A 138 21.82 -4.74 22.52
N VAL A 139 21.63 -3.43 22.35
CA VAL A 139 22.72 -2.45 22.43
C VAL A 139 23.32 -2.41 23.83
N ARG A 140 22.49 -2.39 24.87
CA ARG A 140 22.96 -2.44 26.26
C ARG A 140 23.85 -3.64 26.50
N VAL A 141 23.43 -4.81 26.03
CA VAL A 141 24.17 -6.06 26.20
C VAL A 141 25.50 -6.02 25.43
N CYS A 142 25.51 -5.44 24.22
CA CYS A 142 26.72 -5.32 23.41
C CYS A 142 27.73 -4.28 23.95
N GLU A 143 27.27 -3.18 24.55
CA GLU A 143 28.16 -2.13 25.07
C GLU A 143 28.56 -2.33 26.55
N ARG A 144 27.94 -3.28 27.27
CA ARG A 144 28.13 -3.50 28.71
C ARG A 144 29.59 -3.66 29.17
N TYR A 145 30.45 -4.27 28.34
CA TYR A 145 31.83 -4.60 28.70
C TYR A 145 32.86 -3.58 28.20
N HIS A 146 32.45 -2.66 27.32
CA HIS A 146 33.35 -1.70 26.67
C HIS A 146 33.12 -0.24 27.09
N ASP A 147 32.02 0.05 27.78
CA ASP A 147 31.71 1.39 28.27
C ASP A 147 32.26 1.63 29.69
N LYS A 148 33.38 2.38 29.79
CA LYS A 148 34.00 2.76 31.07
C LYS A 148 33.25 3.89 31.80
N GLN A 149 32.32 4.57 31.12
CA GLN A 149 31.64 5.76 31.65
C GLN A 149 30.17 5.47 32.03
N GLU A 150 29.73 4.21 31.93
CA GLU A 150 28.40 3.68 32.26
C GLU A 150 27.19 4.34 31.58
N VAL A 151 27.37 5.34 30.72
CA VAL A 151 26.27 6.13 30.14
C VAL A 151 25.44 5.30 29.16
N THR A 152 26.08 4.53 28.27
CA THR A 152 25.41 3.63 27.31
C THR A 152 25.04 2.28 27.93
N SER A 153 25.69 1.92 29.04
CA SER A 153 25.38 0.71 29.80
C SER A 153 24.01 0.79 30.50
N ASN A 154 23.54 2.00 30.84
CA ASN A 154 22.24 2.22 31.47
C ASN A 154 21.08 1.96 30.50
N PHE A 155 20.02 1.30 30.97
CA PHE A 155 18.87 0.93 30.14
C PHE A 155 18.16 2.16 29.56
N LEU A 156 18.05 3.23 30.36
CA LEU A 156 17.50 4.51 29.90
C LEU A 156 18.40 5.16 28.83
N GLY A 157 19.72 5.06 28.96
CA GLY A 157 20.67 5.56 27.96
C GLY A 157 20.58 4.80 26.64
N ALA A 158 20.46 3.47 26.69
CA ALA A 158 20.24 2.64 25.51
C ALA A 158 18.87 2.89 24.86
N MET A 159 17.81 3.07 25.66
CA MET A 159 16.47 3.45 25.19
C MET A 159 16.49 4.83 24.49
N TRP A 160 17.21 5.80 25.06
CA TRP A 160 17.42 7.12 24.46
C TRP A 160 18.11 7.00 23.10
N LEU A 161 19.27 6.34 23.05
CA LEU A 161 20.05 6.12 21.84
C LEU A 161 19.24 5.44 20.72
N ILE A 162 18.49 4.38 21.05
CA ILE A 162 17.66 3.67 20.07
C ILE A 162 16.49 4.52 19.59
N SER A 163 15.85 5.29 20.47
CA SER A 163 14.75 6.17 20.09
C SER A 163 15.21 7.24 19.09
N ILE A 164 16.31 7.94 19.39
CA ILE A 164 16.84 8.99 18.49
C ILE A 164 17.36 8.41 17.17
N THR A 165 17.88 7.18 17.19
CA THR A 165 18.36 6.47 15.99
C THR A 165 17.19 6.01 15.12
N PHE A 166 16.12 5.47 15.73
CA PHE A 166 14.93 5.02 15.02
C PHE A 166 14.18 6.19 14.37
N LEU A 167 14.08 7.33 15.06
CA LEU A 167 13.52 8.56 14.50
C LEU A 167 14.46 9.24 13.47
N SER A 168 15.66 8.69 13.26
CA SER A 168 16.68 9.26 12.36
C SER A 168 17.08 10.70 12.72
N ILE A 169 17.09 11.04 14.02
CA ILE A 169 17.53 12.36 14.51
C ILE A 169 19.05 12.39 14.69
N GLY A 170 19.59 11.44 15.46
CA GLY A 170 21.03 11.25 15.62
C GLY A 170 21.81 12.46 16.19
N TYR A 171 21.52 12.89 17.42
CA TYR A 171 22.22 14.01 18.07
C TYR A 171 23.73 13.83 18.20
N GLY A 172 24.21 12.59 18.31
CA GLY A 172 25.65 12.26 18.43
C GLY A 172 26.24 12.45 19.82
N ASP A 173 25.40 12.69 20.83
CA ASP A 173 25.73 12.74 22.25
C ASP A 173 26.15 11.38 22.82
N MET A 174 25.56 10.30 22.30
CA MET A 174 25.86 8.91 22.66
C MET A 174 26.04 8.08 21.38
N VAL A 175 27.10 7.27 21.30
CA VAL A 175 27.42 6.46 20.10
C VAL A 175 27.94 5.09 20.54
N PRO A 176 27.48 3.97 19.95
CA PRO A 176 28.01 2.65 20.27
C PRO A 176 29.47 2.52 19.84
N HIS A 177 30.29 1.92 20.68
CA HIS A 177 31.70 1.70 20.42
C HIS A 177 31.95 0.31 19.83
N THR A 178 31.15 -0.70 20.19
CA THR A 178 31.28 -2.06 19.68
C THR A 178 30.73 -2.22 18.25
N TYR A 179 31.29 -3.18 17.51
CA TYR A 179 30.76 -3.54 16.18
C TYR A 179 29.33 -4.08 16.25
N CYS A 180 29.00 -4.82 17.32
CA CYS A 180 27.62 -5.26 17.54
C CYS A 180 26.67 -4.08 17.72
N GLY A 181 26.96 -3.14 18.63
CA GLY A 181 26.13 -1.97 18.88
C GLY A 181 25.94 -1.11 17.63
N LYS A 182 27.01 -0.90 16.85
CA LYS A 182 26.95 -0.22 15.54
C LYS A 182 26.03 -0.96 14.55
N GLY A 183 26.12 -2.29 14.49
CA GLY A 183 25.24 -3.12 13.66
C GLY A 183 23.76 -2.98 14.07
N VAL A 184 23.46 -3.01 15.38
CA VAL A 184 22.10 -2.83 15.88
C VAL A 184 21.57 -1.43 15.59
N CYS A 185 22.37 -0.38 15.77
CA CYS A 185 21.98 0.98 15.40
C CYS A 185 21.71 1.13 13.90
N LEU A 186 22.51 0.52 13.03
CA LEU A 186 22.28 0.50 11.59
C LEU A 186 20.95 -0.18 11.23
N LEU A 187 20.70 -1.37 11.79
CA LEU A 187 19.44 -2.10 11.56
C LEU A 187 18.24 -1.32 12.09
N THR A 188 18.38 -0.68 13.25
CA THR A 188 17.35 0.17 13.85
C THR A 188 17.03 1.37 12.95
N GLY A 189 18.04 2.00 12.35
CA GLY A 189 17.84 3.09 11.39
C GLY A 189 17.09 2.65 10.13
N ILE A 190 17.46 1.50 9.54
CA ILE A 190 16.77 0.93 8.37
C ILE A 190 15.31 0.60 8.71
N MET A 191 15.08 -0.04 9.86
CA MET A 191 13.74 -0.36 10.35
C MET A 191 12.91 0.90 10.62
N GLY A 192 13.51 1.92 11.23
CA GLY A 192 12.88 3.22 11.49
C GLY A 192 12.42 3.92 10.21
N ALA A 193 13.30 4.00 9.22
CA ALA A 193 12.97 4.55 7.89
C ALA A 193 11.85 3.75 7.20
N GLY A 194 11.85 2.42 7.31
CA GLY A 194 10.76 1.58 6.80
C GLY A 194 9.42 1.85 7.52
N CYS A 195 9.46 2.01 8.84
CA CYS A 195 8.27 2.30 9.64
C CYS A 195 7.70 3.70 9.34
N THR A 196 8.55 4.73 9.22
CA THR A 196 8.10 6.08 8.88
C THR A 196 7.48 6.12 7.48
N ALA A 197 8.08 5.44 6.49
CA ALA A 197 7.50 5.31 5.15
C ALA A 197 6.12 4.63 5.16
N LEU A 198 5.96 3.56 5.94
CA LEU A 198 4.67 2.88 6.10
C LEU A 198 3.62 3.77 6.78
N VAL A 199 3.99 4.51 7.81
CA VAL A 199 3.10 5.47 8.50
C VAL A 199 2.62 6.54 7.52
N VAL A 200 3.51 7.14 6.73
CA VAL A 200 3.14 8.14 5.71
C VAL A 200 2.16 7.54 4.70
N ALA A 201 2.42 6.32 4.21
CA ALA A 201 1.52 5.65 3.27
C ALA A 201 0.14 5.35 3.88
N VAL A 202 0.08 4.99 5.17
CA VAL A 202 -1.18 4.76 5.89
C VAL A 202 -1.95 6.06 6.09
N VAL A 203 -1.26 7.13 6.50
CA VAL A 203 -1.86 8.45 6.68
C VAL A 203 -2.42 8.96 5.37
N ALA A 204 -1.68 8.85 4.27
CA ALA A 204 -2.16 9.24 2.94
C ALA A 204 -3.49 8.54 2.58
N ARG A 205 -3.57 7.21 2.73
CA ARG A 205 -4.80 6.45 2.46
C ARG A 205 -5.96 6.79 3.39
N LYS A 206 -5.70 7.21 4.63
CA LYS A 206 -6.74 7.60 5.59
C LYS A 206 -7.20 9.05 5.42
N LEU A 207 -6.37 9.90 4.81
CA LEU A 207 -6.71 11.26 4.43
C LEU A 207 -7.42 11.34 3.07
N GLU A 208 -7.33 10.30 2.25
CA GLU A 208 -8.12 10.19 1.02
C GLU A 208 -9.62 10.18 1.36
N LEU A 209 -10.31 11.24 0.93
CA LEU A 209 -11.77 11.36 1.07
C LEU A 209 -12.45 10.20 0.37
N THR A 210 -13.42 9.59 1.04
CA THR A 210 -14.28 8.57 0.44
C THR A 210 -15.08 9.15 -0.73
N LYS A 211 -15.58 8.28 -1.62
CA LYS A 211 -16.42 8.70 -2.75
C LYS A 211 -17.63 9.53 -2.31
N ALA A 212 -18.24 9.17 -1.18
CA ALA A 212 -19.38 9.88 -0.60
C ALA A 212 -18.97 11.25 -0.04
N GLU A 213 -17.89 11.32 0.75
CA GLU A 213 -17.37 12.59 1.27
C GLU A 213 -16.94 13.54 0.15
N LYS A 214 -16.29 13.02 -0.89
CA LYS A 214 -15.92 13.80 -2.08
C LYS A 214 -17.14 14.36 -2.80
N HIS A 215 -18.23 13.59 -2.90
CA HIS A 215 -19.47 14.07 -3.48
C HIS A 215 -20.08 15.21 -2.66
N VAL A 216 -20.14 15.05 -1.33
CA VAL A 216 -20.62 16.10 -0.42
C VAL A 216 -19.72 17.34 -0.48
N HIS A 217 -18.40 17.17 -0.53
CA HIS A 217 -17.44 18.28 -0.66
C HIS A 217 -17.64 19.05 -1.96
N ASN A 218 -17.81 18.34 -3.09
CA ASN A 218 -18.07 18.97 -4.38
C ASN A 218 -19.40 19.76 -4.35
N PHE A 219 -20.47 19.15 -3.85
CA PHE A 219 -21.76 19.83 -3.70
C PHE A 219 -21.67 21.08 -2.82
N MET A 220 -20.91 21.01 -1.73
CA MET A 220 -20.65 22.15 -0.85
C MET A 220 -19.90 23.26 -1.60
N MET A 221 -18.90 22.92 -2.40
CA MET A 221 -18.16 23.90 -3.22
C MET A 221 -19.03 24.56 -4.28
N ASP A 222 -19.86 23.79 -4.98
CA ASP A 222 -20.78 24.31 -6.01
C ASP A 222 -21.81 25.26 -5.39
N THR A 223 -22.36 24.88 -4.22
CA THR A 223 -23.28 25.73 -3.47
C THR A 223 -22.62 27.05 -3.04
N GLN A 224 -21.38 27.00 -2.57
CA GLN A 224 -20.62 28.19 -2.18
C GLN A 224 -20.30 29.08 -3.37
N LEU A 225 -19.90 28.51 -4.51
CA LEU A 225 -19.62 29.25 -5.74
C LEU A 225 -20.87 30.00 -6.22
N CYS A 226 -22.01 29.32 -6.26
CA CYS A 226 -23.28 29.91 -6.67
C CYS A 226 -23.71 31.06 -5.73
N LYS A 227 -23.48 30.92 -4.42
CA LYS A 227 -23.69 32.00 -3.44
C LYS A 227 -22.76 33.19 -3.68
N ARG A 228 -21.46 32.94 -3.94
CA ARG A 228 -20.50 34.00 -4.25
C ARG A 228 -20.88 34.77 -5.50
N VAL A 229 -21.29 34.08 -6.56
CA VAL A 229 -21.73 34.71 -7.83
C VAL A 229 -22.92 35.63 -7.60
N LYS A 230 -23.94 35.19 -6.86
CA LYS A 230 -25.11 36.02 -6.52
C LYS A 230 -24.72 37.24 -5.69
N ASN A 231 -23.82 37.09 -4.72
CA ASN A 231 -23.34 38.21 -3.89
C ASN A 231 -22.53 39.22 -4.71
N THR A 232 -21.63 38.74 -5.56
CA THR A 232 -20.82 39.60 -6.44
C THR A 232 -21.70 40.32 -7.45
N ALA A 233 -22.69 39.65 -8.04
CA ALA A 233 -23.66 40.29 -8.94
C ALA A 233 -24.47 41.40 -8.22
N ALA A 234 -24.89 41.18 -6.98
CA ALA A 234 -25.52 42.21 -6.17
C ALA A 234 -24.60 43.41 -5.92
N ASN A 235 -23.30 43.17 -5.70
CA ASN A 235 -22.31 44.24 -5.55
C ASN A 235 -22.08 45.01 -6.85
N VAL A 236 -22.08 44.35 -8.01
CA VAL A 236 -22.00 45.03 -9.32
C VAL A 236 -23.19 45.98 -9.47
N LEU A 237 -24.42 45.49 -9.26
CA LEU A 237 -25.63 46.33 -9.32
C LEU A 237 -25.57 47.50 -8.34
N ARG A 238 -25.11 47.26 -7.11
CA ARG A 238 -24.94 48.29 -6.08
C ARG A 238 -23.97 49.38 -6.53
N GLU A 239 -22.78 49.03 -7.01
CA GLU A 239 -21.79 50.01 -7.46
C GLU A 239 -22.26 50.74 -8.73
N THR A 240 -22.90 50.06 -9.68
CA THR A 240 -23.52 50.70 -10.86
C THR A 240 -24.57 51.73 -10.45
N TRP A 241 -25.44 51.40 -9.50
CA TRP A 241 -26.43 52.34 -8.96
C TRP A 241 -25.78 53.54 -8.27
N LEU A 242 -24.75 53.31 -7.45
CA LEU A 242 -24.02 54.38 -6.76
C LEU A 242 -23.32 55.33 -7.75
N ILE A 243 -22.76 54.79 -8.83
CA ILE A 243 -22.21 55.60 -9.94
C ILE A 243 -23.33 56.47 -10.53
N TYR A 244 -24.46 55.86 -10.93
CA TYR A 244 -25.58 56.60 -11.51
C TYR A 244 -26.09 57.72 -10.59
N LYS A 245 -26.29 57.41 -9.30
CA LYS A 245 -26.71 58.38 -8.28
C LYS A 245 -25.74 59.57 -8.19
N HIS A 246 -24.44 59.31 -8.05
CA HIS A 246 -23.44 60.36 -7.88
C HIS A 246 -23.09 61.11 -9.17
N THR A 247 -23.43 60.58 -10.35
CA THR A 247 -23.22 61.23 -11.63
C THR A 247 -24.42 62.05 -12.10
N LYS A 248 -25.66 61.60 -11.83
CA LYS A 248 -26.89 62.20 -12.40
C LYS A 248 -27.89 62.76 -11.39
N LEU A 249 -27.97 62.22 -10.17
CA LEU A 249 -29.01 62.60 -9.20
C LEU A 249 -28.57 63.65 -8.18
N VAL A 250 -27.25 63.91 -8.02
CA VAL A 250 -26.73 64.86 -7.02
C VAL A 250 -26.46 66.22 -7.68
N LYS A 251 -26.94 67.31 -7.05
CA LYS A 251 -26.77 68.70 -7.53
C LYS A 251 -25.32 69.16 -7.69
N LYS A 252 -24.37 68.62 -6.90
CA LYS A 252 -22.92 68.88 -7.01
C LYS A 252 -22.17 67.56 -7.20
N ILE A 253 -21.41 67.45 -8.29
CA ILE A 253 -20.71 66.22 -8.67
C ILE A 253 -19.34 66.15 -7.98
N ASP A 254 -19.15 65.14 -7.14
CA ASP A 254 -17.85 64.82 -6.52
C ASP A 254 -17.07 63.80 -7.38
N HIS A 255 -16.18 64.28 -8.26
CA HIS A 255 -15.39 63.42 -9.15
C HIS A 255 -14.51 62.37 -8.42
N ALA A 256 -14.12 62.63 -7.17
CA ALA A 256 -13.34 61.66 -6.38
C ALA A 256 -14.18 60.45 -5.93
N LYS A 257 -15.45 60.66 -5.53
CA LYS A 257 -16.36 59.58 -5.11
C LYS A 257 -16.81 58.73 -6.30
N VAL A 258 -17.09 59.37 -7.44
CA VAL A 258 -17.42 58.66 -8.68
C VAL A 258 -16.27 57.75 -9.12
N ARG A 259 -15.03 58.25 -9.14
CA ARG A 259 -13.85 57.42 -9.47
C ARG A 259 -13.65 56.25 -8.50
N LYS A 260 -13.94 56.44 -7.21
CA LYS A 260 -13.87 55.37 -6.21
C LYS A 260 -14.89 54.26 -6.51
N HIS A 261 -16.14 54.60 -6.81
CA HIS A 261 -17.17 53.63 -7.18
C HIS A 261 -16.91 52.98 -8.55
N GLN A 262 -16.37 53.72 -9.52
CA GLN A 262 -15.95 53.14 -10.80
C GLN A 262 -14.83 52.11 -10.64
N ARG A 263 -13.81 52.39 -9.82
CA ARG A 263 -12.75 51.40 -9.53
C ARG A 263 -13.31 50.15 -8.86
N LYS A 264 -14.19 50.32 -7.86
CA LYS A 264 -14.85 49.19 -7.19
C LYS A 264 -15.76 48.40 -8.11
N PHE A 265 -16.49 49.07 -8.99
CA PHE A 265 -17.31 48.44 -10.01
C PHE A 265 -16.45 47.57 -10.93
N LEU A 266 -15.37 48.12 -11.50
CA LEU A 266 -14.46 47.36 -12.38
C LEU A 266 -13.84 46.16 -11.66
N GLN A 267 -13.41 46.33 -10.41
CA GLN A 267 -12.90 45.22 -9.59
C GLN A 267 -13.96 44.13 -9.38
N THR A 268 -15.17 44.52 -9.02
CA THR A 268 -16.28 43.57 -8.76
C THR A 268 -16.74 42.90 -10.04
N GLN A 269 -16.73 43.63 -11.15
CA GLN A 269 -17.06 43.12 -12.48
C GLN A 269 -16.04 42.05 -12.92
N ASN A 270 -14.74 42.31 -12.75
CA ASN A 270 -13.70 41.32 -13.06
C ASN A 270 -13.89 40.04 -12.22
N VAL A 271 -14.07 40.19 -10.90
CA VAL A 271 -14.35 39.05 -10.01
C VAL A 271 -15.62 38.30 -10.41
N MET A 272 -16.66 39.01 -10.86
CA MET A 272 -17.89 38.38 -11.34
C MET A 272 -17.64 37.56 -12.59
N TYR A 273 -16.90 38.09 -13.56
CA TYR A 273 -16.56 37.34 -14.77
C TYR A 273 -15.74 36.09 -14.45
N ASP A 274 -14.75 36.19 -13.56
CA ASP A 274 -13.95 35.03 -13.13
C ASP A 274 -14.84 33.94 -12.50
N LEU A 275 -15.74 34.32 -11.58
CA LEU A 275 -16.64 33.38 -10.92
C LEU A 275 -17.70 32.77 -11.87
N VAL A 276 -18.19 33.54 -12.84
CA VAL A 276 -19.13 33.05 -13.86
C VAL A 276 -18.44 32.10 -14.83
N SER A 277 -17.19 32.42 -15.21
CA SER A 277 -16.36 31.52 -16.03
C SER A 277 -16.11 30.20 -15.31
N GLU A 278 -15.77 30.22 -14.02
CA GLU A 278 -15.58 29.01 -13.20
C GLU A 278 -16.88 28.18 -13.12
N LEU A 279 -18.04 28.83 -12.98
CA LEU A 279 -19.34 28.15 -13.03
C LEU A 279 -19.61 27.50 -14.39
N GLN A 280 -19.29 28.20 -15.47
CA GLN A 280 -19.55 27.70 -16.82
C GLN A 280 -18.65 26.50 -17.15
N GLU A 281 -17.37 26.56 -16.79
CA GLU A 281 -16.44 25.43 -16.93
C GLU A 281 -16.95 24.18 -16.18
N ARG A 282 -17.50 24.36 -14.96
CA ARG A 282 -18.11 23.26 -14.20
C ARG A 282 -19.37 22.70 -14.86
N SER A 283 -20.20 23.55 -15.45
CA SER A 283 -21.38 23.11 -16.22
C SER A 283 -20.95 22.29 -17.43
N GLU A 284 -19.96 22.78 -18.18
CA GLU A 284 -19.43 22.07 -19.35
C GLU A 284 -18.81 20.72 -18.98
N GLU A 285 -18.14 20.60 -17.83
CA GLU A 285 -17.64 19.31 -17.34
C GLU A 285 -18.79 18.35 -17.00
N LEU A 286 -19.88 18.83 -16.40
CA LEU A 286 -21.06 18.02 -16.12
C LEU A 286 -21.72 17.54 -17.41
N ASP A 287 -21.88 18.42 -18.41
CA ASP A 287 -22.45 18.08 -19.71
C ASP A 287 -21.60 17.03 -20.44
N LYS A 288 -20.26 17.16 -20.39
CA LYS A 288 -19.35 16.13 -20.91
C LYS A 288 -19.55 14.79 -20.21
N ARG A 289 -19.69 14.77 -18.89
CA ARG A 289 -19.94 13.52 -18.13
C ARG A 289 -21.27 12.89 -18.51
N ILE A 290 -22.31 13.70 -18.70
CA ILE A 290 -23.63 13.26 -19.17
C ILE A 290 -23.50 12.64 -20.56
N GLY A 291 -22.84 13.32 -21.51
CA GLY A 291 -22.60 12.79 -22.85
C GLY A 291 -21.85 11.45 -22.84
N THR A 292 -20.80 11.31 -22.02
CA THR A 292 -20.09 10.01 -21.90
C THR A 292 -20.95 8.90 -21.27
N LEU A 293 -21.94 9.25 -20.44
CA LEU A 293 -22.88 8.29 -19.89
C LEU A 293 -23.92 7.88 -20.93
N GLU A 294 -24.39 8.84 -21.75
CA GLU A 294 -25.27 8.60 -22.89
C GLU A 294 -24.60 7.68 -23.92
N ASP A 295 -23.34 7.96 -24.31
CA ASP A 295 -22.57 7.11 -25.22
C ASP A 295 -22.44 5.66 -24.71
N LYS A 296 -22.19 5.51 -23.40
CA LYS A 296 -22.11 4.17 -22.77
C LYS A 296 -23.46 3.47 -22.75
N LEU A 297 -24.54 4.22 -22.55
CA LEU A 297 -25.90 3.68 -22.57
C LEU A 297 -26.28 3.24 -23.99
N ASP A 298 -25.91 4.00 -25.01
CA ASP A 298 -26.13 3.65 -26.41
C ASP A 298 -25.31 2.42 -26.81
N ALA A 299 -24.05 2.31 -26.36
CA ALA A 299 -23.24 1.11 -26.57
C ALA A 299 -23.85 -0.14 -25.91
N VAL A 300 -24.38 -0.01 -24.70
CA VAL A 300 -25.10 -1.10 -24.01
C VAL A 300 -26.38 -1.46 -24.78
N THR A 301 -27.13 -0.47 -25.25
CA THR A 301 -28.35 -0.67 -26.05
C THR A 301 -28.03 -1.39 -27.35
N GLY A 302 -26.97 -1.00 -28.06
CA GLY A 302 -26.49 -1.69 -29.26
C GLY A 302 -26.05 -3.13 -28.98
N SER A 303 -25.38 -3.37 -27.86
CA SER A 303 -24.98 -4.72 -27.41
C SER A 303 -26.20 -5.60 -27.13
N LEU A 304 -27.24 -5.04 -26.49
CA LEU A 304 -28.51 -5.72 -26.22
C LEU A 304 -29.30 -6.00 -27.49
N GLN A 305 -29.24 -5.12 -28.49
CA GLN A 305 -29.87 -5.34 -29.80
C GLN A 305 -29.14 -6.38 -30.65
N ALA A 306 -27.82 -6.51 -30.49
CA ALA A 306 -27.01 -7.53 -31.17
C ALA A 306 -27.16 -8.94 -30.55
N LEU A 307 -27.51 -9.01 -29.27
CA LEU A 307 -27.66 -10.24 -28.49
C LEU A 307 -28.63 -11.27 -29.12
N PRO A 308 -29.85 -10.90 -29.54
CA PRO A 308 -30.76 -11.82 -30.23
C PRO A 308 -30.18 -12.43 -31.51
N CYS A 309 -29.41 -11.65 -32.28
CA CYS A 309 -28.78 -12.11 -33.51
C CYS A 309 -27.68 -13.14 -33.20
N LEU A 310 -26.84 -12.87 -32.20
CA LEU A 310 -25.79 -13.79 -31.75
C LEU A 310 -26.38 -15.07 -31.15
N ILE A 311 -27.50 -14.98 -30.41
CA ILE A 311 -28.22 -16.15 -29.89
C ILE A 311 -28.76 -16.99 -31.05
N SER A 312 -29.38 -16.35 -32.06
CA SER A 312 -29.89 -17.06 -33.24
C SER A 312 -28.76 -17.78 -33.99
N GLN A 313 -27.63 -17.10 -34.22
CA GLN A 313 -26.45 -17.69 -34.87
C GLN A 313 -25.90 -18.88 -34.09
N ALA A 314 -25.80 -18.79 -32.77
CA ALA A 314 -25.35 -19.89 -31.92
C ALA A 314 -26.31 -21.09 -31.97
N ILE A 315 -27.62 -20.85 -31.98
CA ILE A 315 -28.64 -21.91 -32.11
C ILE A 315 -28.52 -22.60 -33.47
N THR A 316 -28.39 -21.85 -34.56
CA THR A 316 -28.23 -22.43 -35.91
C THR A 316 -26.94 -23.22 -36.03
N GLN A 317 -25.85 -22.74 -35.46
CA GLN A 317 -24.57 -23.44 -35.48
C GLN A 317 -24.62 -24.74 -34.67
N GLN A 318 -25.28 -24.72 -33.52
CA GLN A 318 -25.49 -25.93 -32.72
C GLN A 318 -26.40 -26.95 -33.42
N GLN A 319 -27.39 -26.51 -34.19
CA GLN A 319 -28.22 -27.41 -35.01
C GLN A 319 -27.43 -28.00 -36.19
N GLN A 320 -26.58 -27.21 -36.85
CA GLN A 320 -25.70 -27.69 -37.93
C GLN A 320 -24.68 -28.71 -37.42
N ASP A 321 -24.02 -28.45 -36.29
CA ASP A 321 -23.09 -29.41 -35.68
C ASP A 321 -23.79 -30.72 -35.29
N LEU A 322 -25.05 -30.65 -34.83
CA LEU A 322 -25.86 -31.84 -34.55
C LEU A 322 -26.23 -32.62 -35.81
N LEU A 323 -26.59 -31.92 -36.90
CA LEU A 323 -26.91 -32.52 -38.19
C LEU A 323 -25.67 -33.14 -38.85
N ASP A 324 -24.53 -32.46 -38.85
CA ASP A 324 -23.26 -32.99 -39.35
C ASP A 324 -22.82 -34.21 -38.54
N GLY A 325 -23.00 -34.19 -37.21
CA GLY A 325 -22.79 -35.36 -36.37
C GLY A 325 -23.72 -36.54 -36.71
N PHE A 326 -24.93 -36.27 -37.19
CA PHE A 326 -25.89 -37.30 -37.61
C PHE A 326 -25.59 -37.85 -39.01
N VAL A 327 -25.20 -36.98 -39.96
CA VAL A 327 -24.79 -37.36 -41.32
C VAL A 327 -23.49 -38.16 -41.30
N HIS A 328 -22.52 -37.79 -40.46
CA HIS A 328 -21.31 -38.58 -40.25
C HIS A 328 -21.58 -39.99 -39.67
N ARG A 329 -22.73 -40.18 -39.03
CA ARG A 329 -23.14 -41.49 -38.47
C ARG A 329 -23.88 -42.37 -39.48
N PHE A 330 -24.36 -41.82 -40.60
CA PHE A 330 -25.17 -42.53 -41.61
C PHE A 330 -24.49 -42.74 -42.99
N CYS A 331 -23.30 -42.18 -43.25
CA CYS A 331 -22.52 -42.48 -44.46
C CYS A 331 -21.46 -43.58 -44.21
N PRO A 332 -21.57 -44.78 -44.82
CA PRO A 332 -20.55 -45.80 -44.74
C PRO A 332 -19.40 -45.53 -45.73
N ALA A 333 -18.19 -45.89 -45.31
CA ALA A 333 -16.93 -45.66 -45.98
C ALA A 333 -16.86 -46.19 -47.43
N SER A 334 -16.30 -45.39 -48.34
CA SER A 334 -15.71 -45.90 -49.58
C SER A 334 -14.45 -45.11 -49.97
N LEU A 335 -13.30 -45.80 -49.81
CA LEU A 335 -12.04 -45.80 -50.57
C LEU A 335 -11.40 -44.50 -51.10
N GLY A 336 -10.08 -44.39 -50.86
CA GLY A 336 -9.11 -43.70 -51.72
C GLY A 336 -8.29 -42.64 -50.97
N SER A 337 -7.21 -43.00 -50.26
CA SER A 337 -5.83 -43.10 -50.76
C SER A 337 -5.07 -41.76 -50.81
N GLU A 338 -3.92 -41.77 -50.14
CA GLU A 338 -2.72 -40.94 -50.32
C GLU A 338 -2.53 -39.60 -49.56
N ARG A 339 -1.69 -39.72 -48.52
CA ARG A 339 -0.38 -39.06 -48.37
C ARG A 339 -0.32 -37.51 -48.34
N SER A 340 0.00 -37.06 -47.12
CA SER A 340 1.21 -36.27 -46.78
C SER A 340 1.24 -34.74 -46.95
N TRP A 341 1.86 -34.14 -45.93
CA TRP A 341 2.61 -32.88 -45.85
C TRP A 341 1.95 -31.69 -45.14
N THR A 342 2.29 -31.58 -43.86
CA THR A 342 2.42 -30.31 -43.14
C THR A 342 3.72 -29.60 -43.54
N PRO A 343 3.70 -28.27 -43.75
CA PRO A 343 4.82 -27.44 -43.38
C PRO A 343 4.41 -26.35 -42.38
N SER A 344 5.12 -26.34 -41.27
CA SER A 344 5.18 -25.32 -40.23
C SER A 344 5.32 -23.90 -40.81
N ARG A 345 4.28 -23.06 -40.65
CA ARG A 345 4.37 -21.62 -40.95
C ARG A 345 4.85 -20.84 -39.72
N ARG A 346 6.13 -20.49 -39.80
CA ARG A 346 6.91 -19.62 -38.92
C ARG A 346 6.13 -18.35 -38.51
N ARG A 347 5.98 -18.16 -37.20
CA ARG A 347 5.42 -16.98 -36.51
C ARG A 347 6.23 -15.74 -36.91
N ARG A 348 5.60 -14.76 -37.57
CA ARG A 348 6.18 -13.45 -37.89
C ARG A 348 5.80 -12.48 -36.76
N SER A 349 6.76 -12.14 -35.92
CA SER A 349 6.65 -11.11 -34.88
C SER A 349 6.80 -9.73 -35.50
N THR A 350 5.71 -8.96 -35.49
CA THR A 350 5.69 -7.52 -35.79
C THR A 350 6.15 -6.74 -34.55
N SER A 351 7.36 -6.18 -34.63
CA SER A 351 7.84 -5.12 -33.74
C SER A 351 7.51 -3.78 -34.39
N THR A 352 6.82 -2.90 -33.67
CA THR A 352 6.61 -1.51 -34.08
C THR A 352 6.87 -0.64 -32.85
N ALA A 353 8.06 -0.06 -32.78
CA ALA A 353 8.39 1.02 -31.86
C ALA A 353 8.14 2.36 -32.59
N PRO A 354 7.60 3.38 -31.90
CA PRO A 354 7.38 4.69 -32.49
C PRO A 354 8.63 5.57 -32.43
N HIS A 355 8.80 6.39 -33.46
CA HIS A 355 9.76 7.48 -33.53
C HIS A 355 9.37 8.60 -32.56
N THR A 356 10.32 9.03 -31.72
CA THR A 356 10.24 10.33 -31.03
C THR A 356 11.43 11.17 -31.46
N SER A 357 11.13 12.24 -32.17
CA SER A 357 11.98 13.39 -32.46
C SER A 357 12.36 14.12 -31.18
N SER A 358 13.65 14.43 -31.03
CA SER A 358 14.16 15.41 -30.07
C SER A 358 14.17 16.77 -30.74
N ASP A 359 13.57 17.74 -30.06
CA ASP A 359 13.62 19.17 -30.36
C ASP A 359 14.45 19.86 -29.27
N SER A 360 14.93 21.07 -29.57
CA SER A 360 15.67 22.05 -28.73
C SER A 360 17.15 22.27 -29.12
N GLY A 361 17.60 23.50 -29.38
CA GLY A 361 16.91 24.80 -29.22
C GLY A 361 16.62 25.15 -27.77
#